data_AF-A0A966ZCX9-F1
#
_entry.id   AF-A0A966ZCX9-F1
#
_cell.length_a   1.000
_cell.length_b   1.000
_cell.length_c   1.000
_cell.angle_alpha   90.00
_cell.angle_beta   90.00
_cell.angle_gamma   90.00
#
_symmetry.space_group_name_H-M   'P 1'
#
loop_
_entity.id
_entity.type
_entity.pdbx_description
1 polymer ?
#
loop_
_entity_poly.entity_id
_entity_poly.type
_entity_poly.pdbx_seq_one_letter_code
_entity_poly.pdbx_strand_id
1 'polypeptide(L)' 'MFETCADLTRVQQAFGFAPKVPLEEGLKRFVEWFRSYYKV' A
#
# COMPACT_ATOMS: atom_id res chain seq x y z
N MET A 1 5.35 17.16 -14.81
CA MET A 1 5.05 15.85 -14.20
C MET A 1 5.89 15.76 -12.95
N PHE A 2 5.28 15.75 -11.77
CA PHE A 2 6.02 15.60 -10.51
C PHE A 2 6.00 14.13 -10.12
N GLU A 3 7.19 13.56 -9.89
CA GLU A 3 7.35 12.18 -9.50
C GLU A 3 8.11 12.11 -8.18
N THR A 4 7.82 11.07 -7.39
CA THR A 4 8.57 10.77 -6.18
C THR A 4 8.90 9.29 -6.18
N CYS A 5 10.11 8.94 -5.76
CA CYS A 5 10.57 7.56 -5.64
C CYS A 5 11.26 7.40 -4.29
N ALA A 6 10.71 6.53 -3.44
CA ALA A 6 11.25 6.29 -2.11
C ALA A 6 12.32 5.19 -2.14
N ASP A 7 13.51 5.48 -1.61
CA ASP A 7 14.54 4.47 -1.37
C ASP A 7 14.23 3.69 -0.09
N LEU A 8 14.10 2.36 -0.22
CA LEU A 8 13.76 1.44 0.87
C LEU A 8 15.00 0.73 1.47
N THR A 9 16.21 1.02 1.01
CA THR A 9 17.43 0.31 1.42
C THR A 9 17.62 0.30 2.94
N ARG A 10 17.43 1.45 3.60
CA ARG A 10 17.63 1.58 5.06
C ARG A 10 16.65 0.73 5.87
N VAL A 11 15.37 0.70 5.47
CA VAL A 11 14.33 -0.05 6.19
C VAL A 11 14.43 -1.56 5.89
N GLN A 12 14.85 -1.93 4.69
CA GLN A 12 15.17 -3.31 4.32
C GLN A 12 16.32 -3.86 5.18
N GLN A 13 17.41 -3.12 5.33
CA GLN A 13 18.56 -3.57 6.13
C GLN A 13 18.26 -3.63 7.63
N ALA A 14 17.56 -2.64 8.17
CA ALA A 14 17.28 -2.56 9.60
C ALA A 14 16.20 -3.55 10.05
N PHE A 15 15.20 -3.82 9.21
CA PHE A 15 13.98 -4.54 9.62
C PHE A 15 13.56 -5.68 8.68
N GLY A 16 14.27 -5.90 7.56
CA GLY A 16 13.84 -6.86 6.55
C GLY A 16 12.52 -6.48 5.86
N PHE A 17 12.15 -5.20 5.90
CA PHE A 17 10.86 -4.74 5.37
C PHE A 17 10.84 -4.74 3.85
N ALA A 18 9.81 -5.36 3.27
CA ALA A 18 9.44 -5.20 1.88
C ALA A 18 7.92 -5.06 1.77
N PRO A 19 7.39 -4.14 0.94
CA PRO A 19 5.95 -4.10 0.64
C PRO A 19 5.52 -5.43 0.03
N LYS A 20 4.46 -6.04 0.58
CA LYS A 20 3.96 -7.35 0.13
C LYS A 20 2.60 -7.28 -0.55
N VAL A 21 1.90 -6.15 -0.42
CA VAL A 21 0.54 -5.97 -0.94
C VAL A 21 0.65 -5.22 -2.27
N PRO A 22 0.26 -5.84 -3.40
CA PRO A 22 0.14 -5.15 -4.67
C PRO A 22 -0.91 -4.04 -4.60
N LEU A 23 -0.77 -3.01 -5.42
CA LEU A 23 -1.68 -1.87 -5.44
C LEU A 23 -3.13 -2.29 -5.69
N GLU A 24 -3.35 -3.15 -6.68
CA GLU A 24 -4.68 -3.66 -7.07
C GLU A 24 -5.39 -4.35 -5.91
N GLU A 25 -4.65 -5.18 -5.16
CA GLU A 25 -5.18 -5.88 -4.00
C GLU A 25 -5.51 -4.90 -2.87
N GLY A 26 -4.63 -3.93 -2.61
CA GLY A 26 -4.86 -2.88 -1.61
C GLY A 26 -6.11 -2.06 -1.92
N LEU A 27 -6.29 -1.64 -3.18
CA LEU A 27 -7.46 -0.88 -3.61
C LEU A 27 -8.75 -1.70 -3.52
N LYS A 28 -8.73 -2.99 -3.88
CA LYS A 28 -9.89 -3.87 -3.74
C LYS A 28 -10.34 -3.97 -2.28
N ARG A 29 -9.40 -4.27 -1.36
CA ARG A 29 -9.68 -4.35 0.09
C ARG A 29 -10.21 -3.03 0.64
N PHE A 30 -9.67 -1.91 0.16
CA PHE A 30 -10.13 -0.58 0.55
C PHE A 30 -11.58 -0.32 0.11
N VAL A 31 -11.93 -0.60 -1.16
CA VAL A 31 -13.30 -0.41 -1.67
C VAL A 31 -14.29 -1.32 -0.95
N GLU A 32 -13.92 -2.56 -0.67
CA GLU A 32 -14.75 -3.50 0.10
C GLU A 32 -15.08 -2.94 1.50
N TRP A 33 -14.06 -2.48 2.22
CA TRP A 33 -14.24 -1.81 3.51
C TRP A 33 -15.13 -0.56 3.38
N PHE A 34 -14.86 0.29 2.38
CA PHE A 34 -15.59 1.55 2.17
C PHE A 34 -17.09 1.30 1.97
N ARG A 35 -17.45 0.36 1.07
CA ARG A 35 -18.85 0.00 0.81
C ARG A 35 -19.54 -0.57 2.05
N SER A 36 -18.85 -1.43 2.79
CA SER A 36 -19.36 -1.99 4.04
C SER A 36 -19.64 -0.90 5.09
N TYR A 37 -18.71 0.04 5.27
CA TYR A 37 -18.82 1.10 6.27
C TYR A 37 -19.91 2.11 5.94
N TYR A 38 -19.96 2.58 4.68
CA TYR A 38 -20.93 3.59 4.24
C TYR A 38 -22.27 3.02 3.76
N LYS A 39 -22.41 1.68 3.70
CA LYS A 39 -23.60 0.97 3.22
C LYS A 39 -24.04 1.41 1.83
N VAL A 40 -23.07 1.49 0.91
CA VAL A 40 -23.26 1.83 -0.51
C VAL A 40 -23.03 0.62 -1.41
#